data_AF-Q93R51-F1
#
_entry.id   AF-Q93R51-F1
#
_cell.length_a   1.000
_cell.length_b   1.000
_cell.length_c   1.000
_cell.angle_alpha   90.00
_cell.angle_beta   90.00
_cell.angle_gamma   90.00
#
_symmetry.space_group_name_H-M   'P 1'
#
loop_
_entity.id
_entity.type
_entity.pdbx_description
1 polymer ?
#
loop_
_entity_poly.entity_id
_entity_poly.type
_entity_poly.pdbx_seq_one_letter_code
_entity_poly.pdbx_strand_id
1 'polypeptide(L)' 'LIAPLHVPVEYNGMMMTLADLQGYHYVRTGTPEYIRMVEKGTLRT' A
#
# COMPACT_ATOMS: atom_id res chain seq x y z
N LEU A 1 11.41 12.82 0.55
CA LEU A 1 11.50 11.73 1.56
C LEU A 1 10.72 10.47 1.16
N ILE A 2 9.53 10.58 0.56
CA ILE A 2 8.65 9.42 0.28
C ILE A 2 9.03 8.56 -0.93
N ALA A 3 9.86 9.06 -1.85
CA ALA A 3 10.19 8.36 -3.10
C ALA A 3 10.81 6.96 -2.92
N PRO A 4 11.73 6.72 -1.96
CA PRO A 4 12.26 5.38 -1.70
C PRO A 4 11.19 4.37 -1.24
N LEU A 5 10.05 4.81 -0.72
CA LEU A 5 8.96 3.93 -0.27
C LEU A 5 7.99 3.55 -1.40
N HIS A 6 8.07 4.24 -2.55
CA HIS A 6 7.24 3.97 -3.73
C HIS A 6 7.96 3.05 -4.74
N VAL A 7 9.05 2.40 -4.32
CA VAL A 7 9.71 1.37 -5.13
C VAL A 7 8.81 0.14 -5.20
N PRO A 8 8.51 -0.38 -6.40
CA PRO A 8 7.70 -1.58 -6.56
C PRO A 8 8.46 -2.82 -6.11
N VAL A 9 7.76 -3.74 -5.46
CA VAL A 9 8.26 -5.03 -4.99
C VAL A 9 7.21 -6.10 -5.31
N GLU A 10 7.68 -7.26 -5.79
CA GLU A 10 6.84 -8.44 -5.94
C GLU A 10 6.79 -9.21 -4.60
N TYR A 11 5.59 -9.38 -4.05
CA TYR A 11 5.35 -10.10 -2.81
C TYR A 11 4.19 -11.05 -2.97
N ASN A 12 4.44 -12.35 -2.76
CA ASN A 12 3.46 -13.43 -2.96
C ASN A 12 2.75 -13.36 -4.34
N GLY A 13 3.48 -12.99 -5.39
CA GLY A 13 2.96 -12.88 -6.76
C GLY A 13 2.15 -11.62 -7.04
N MET A 14 2.09 -10.66 -6.11
CA MET A 14 1.43 -9.36 -6.29
C MET A 14 2.45 -8.23 -6.27
N MET A 15 2.24 -7.21 -7.11
CA MET A 15 3.02 -5.99 -7.08
C MET A 15 2.51 -5.07 -5.96
N MET A 16 3.39 -4.70 -5.03
CA MET A 16 3.12 -3.75 -3.95
C MET A 16 4.22 -2.70 -3.87
N THR A 17 3.95 -1.56 -3.25
CA THR A 17 5.03 -0.62 -2.89
C THR A 17 5.65 -1.00 -1.54
N LEU A 18 6.88 -0.53 -1.27
CA LEU A 18 7.47 -0.68 0.06
C LEU A 18 6.61 -0.04 1.17
N ALA A 19 5.88 1.02 0.87
CA ALA A 19 4.93 1.63 1.80
C ALA A 19 3.75 0.69 2.14
N ASP A 20 3.17 0.03 1.14
CA ASP A 20 2.08 -0.92 1.37
C ASP A 20 2.57 -2.15 2.14
N LEU A 21 3.77 -2.63 1.83
CA LEU A 21 4.39 -3.75 2.52
C LEU A 21 4.64 -3.46 4.01
N GLN A 22 5.06 -2.23 4.36
CA GLN A 22 5.17 -1.82 5.76
C GLN A 22 3.82 -1.87 6.47
N GLY A 23 2.75 -1.41 5.82
CA GLY A 23 1.38 -1.48 6.36
C GLY A 23 0.85 -2.91 6.52
N TYR A 24 1.39 -3.85 5.72
CA TYR A 24 1.07 -5.28 5.79
C TYR A 24 1.85 -6.00 6.90
N HIS A 25 3.15 -5.76 7.02
CA HIS A 25 4.01 -6.41 8.01
C HIS A 25 3.80 -5.90 9.44
N TYR A 26 3.61 -4.59 9.61
CA TYR A 26 3.38 -3.98 10.92
C TYR A 26 1.89 -3.89 11.19
N VAL A 27 1.36 -4.89 11.88
CA VAL A 27 -0.08 -5.00 12.15
C VAL A 27 -0.57 -3.82 12.99
N ARG A 28 -1.60 -3.13 12.47
CA ARG A 28 -2.29 -2.03 13.15
C ARG A 28 -3.70 -2.47 13.53
N THR A 29 -3.88 -2.93 14.78
CA THR A 29 -5.11 -3.61 15.27
C THR A 29 -6.40 -2.82 15.03
N GLY A 30 -6.35 -1.49 15.12
CA GLY A 30 -7.52 -0.61 14.96
C GLY A 30 -7.63 0.07 13.58
N THR A 31 -6.67 -0.10 12.68
CA THR A 31 -6.66 0.60 11.38
C THR A 31 -6.42 -0.37 10.21
N PRO A 32 -7.47 -1.10 9.80
CA PRO A 32 -7.38 -2.04 8.68
C PRO A 32 -7.22 -1.32 7.33
N GLU A 33 -6.80 -2.04 6.29
CA GLU A 33 -6.49 -1.42 4.99
C GLU A 33 -7.72 -0.81 4.29
N TYR A 34 -8.91 -1.38 4.50
CA TYR A 34 -10.13 -0.89 3.84
C TYR A 34 -10.60 0.49 4.33
N ILE A 35 -10.14 0.95 5.51
CA ILE A 35 -10.44 2.32 5.98
C ILE A 35 -9.47 3.37 5.41
N ARG A 36 -8.42 2.95 4.70
CA ARG A 36 -7.43 3.87 4.12
C ARG A 36 -8.06 4.70 2.99
N MET A 37 -7.98 6.02 3.10
CA MET A 37 -8.36 6.96 2.05
C MET A 37 -7.14 7.24 1.16
N VAL A 38 -7.02 6.47 0.08
CA VAL A 38 -6.00 6.62 -0.96
C VAL A 38 -6.67 6.51 -2.32
N GLU A 39 -5.94 6.90 -3.37
CA GLU A 39 -6.37 6.71 -4.74
C GLU A 39 -6.60 5.22 -5.05
N LYS A 40 -7.74 4.90 -5.69
CA LYS A 40 -8.08 3.54 -6.16
C LYS A 40 -8.49 3.51 -7.64
N GLY A 41 -8.27 4.62 -8.35
CA GLY A 41 -8.78 4.84 -9.70
C GLY A 41 -10.29 5.08 -9.75
N THR A 42 -10.74 5.82 -10.76
CA THR A 42 -12.16 6.00 -11.09
C THR A 42 -12.32 5.81 -12.59
N LEU A 43 -13.55 5.58 -13.07
CA LEU A 43 -13.79 5.47 -14.53
C LEU A 43 -13.56 6.79 -15.30
N ARG A 44 -13.33 7.90 -14.60
CA ARG A 44 -13.15 9.24 -15.18
C ARG A 44 -11.70 9.73 -15.12
N THR A 45 -10.78 8.89 -14.65
CA THR A 45 -9.35 9.15 -14.46
C THR A 45 -8.57 8.03 -15.10
#